data_AF-A0A3M4ALW9-F1
#
_entry.id   AF-A0A3M4ALW9-F1
#
_cell.length_a   1.000
_cell.length_b   1.000
_cell.length_c   1.000
_cell.angle_alpha   90.00
_cell.angle_beta   90.00
_cell.angle_gamma   90.00
#
_symmetry.space_group_name_H-M   'P 1'
#
loop_
_entity.id
_entity.type
_entity.pdbx_description
1 polymer ?
#
loop_
_entity_poly.entity_id
_entity_poly.type
_entity_poly.pdbx_seq_one_letter_code
_entity_poly.pdbx_strand_id
1 'polypeptide(L)'
;MSRVQPEPRHSSPAMPTPIAALDTPAALIDIPRMQHNIQCMQQRMNTLGVRLRPHIKTSKCLPVIQAQLAAGASGVTVSTLK
;
A
#
# COMPACT_ATOMS: atom_id res chain seq x y z
N MET A 1 0.59 34.58 13.40
CA MET A 1 1.33 34.10 12.22
C MET A 1 2.00 32.77 12.60
N SER A 2 1.33 31.64 12.32
CA SER A 2 1.79 30.34 12.79
C SER A 2 2.82 29.76 11.82
N ARG A 3 3.96 29.36 12.39
CA ARG A 3 5.16 28.88 11.71
C ARG A 3 4.86 27.51 11.07
N VAL A 4 4.78 27.46 9.75
CA VAL A 4 4.69 26.20 8.98
C VAL A 4 5.95 25.38 9.27
N GLN A 5 5.80 24.18 9.83
CA GLN A 5 6.92 23.23 9.96
C GLN A 5 7.22 22.65 8.56
N PRO A 6 8.50 22.47 8.18
CA PRO A 6 8.84 21.93 6.87
C PRO A 6 8.50 20.44 6.77
N GLU A 7 7.87 20.06 5.66
CA GLU A 7 7.62 18.67 5.24
C GLU A 7 8.91 17.82 5.29
N PRO A 8 8.84 16.53 5.66
CA PRO A 8 10.01 15.66 5.66
C PRO A 8 10.50 15.49 4.22
N ARG A 9 11.70 16.02 3.95
CA ARG A 9 12.41 15.84 2.68
C ARG A 9 12.63 14.35 2.44
N HIS A 10 11.90 13.76 1.50
CA HIS A 10 12.21 12.44 0.98
C HIS A 10 13.60 12.50 0.32
N SER A 11 14.59 11.94 1.01
CA SER A 11 15.95 11.80 0.51
C SER A 11 15.95 11.03 -0.82
N SER A 12 16.81 11.44 -1.76
CA SER A 12 17.09 10.73 -3.01
C SER A 12 17.30 9.22 -2.77
N PRO A 13 16.90 8.31 -3.68
CA PRO A 13 16.88 6.89 -3.37
C PRO A 13 18.32 6.39 -3.15
N ALA A 14 18.63 6.01 -1.91
CA ALA A 14 19.77 5.16 -1.63
C ALA A 14 19.61 3.87 -2.45
N MET A 15 20.73 3.32 -2.92
CA MET A 15 20.74 2.01 -3.57
C MET A 15 19.98 1.00 -2.71
N PRO A 16 19.09 0.17 -3.29
CA PRO A 16 18.32 -0.79 -2.51
C PRO A 16 19.26 -1.72 -1.74
N THR A 17 19.07 -1.80 -0.42
CA THR A 17 19.79 -2.72 0.44
C THR A 17 19.55 -4.15 -0.04
N PRO A 18 20.59 -4.95 -0.32
CA PRO A 18 20.42 -6.35 -0.66
C PRO A 18 19.65 -7.09 0.43
N ILE A 19 18.75 -8.00 0.07
CA ILE A 19 17.91 -8.74 1.04
C ILE A 19 18.78 -9.46 2.08
N ALA A 20 19.91 -10.03 1.64
CA ALA A 20 20.85 -10.75 2.50
C ALA A 20 21.56 -9.86 3.54
N ALA A 21 21.51 -8.54 3.38
CA ALA A 21 22.13 -7.57 4.30
C ALA A 21 21.13 -7.00 5.32
N LEU A 22 19.87 -7.47 5.33
CA LEU A 22 18.86 -7.03 6.27
C LEU A 22 18.99 -7.79 7.59
N ASP A 23 18.91 -7.05 8.71
CA ASP A 23 18.78 -7.66 10.03
C ASP A 23 17.46 -8.45 10.12
N THR A 24 17.54 -9.66 10.67
CA THR A 24 16.38 -10.55 10.79
C THR A 24 15.82 -10.56 12.21
N PRO A 25 14.48 -10.63 12.38
CA PRO A 25 13.47 -10.87 11.35
C PRO A 25 13.04 -9.58 10.60
N ALA A 26 12.90 -9.69 9.28
CA ALA A 26 12.38 -8.65 8.43
C ALA A 26 11.16 -9.16 7.62
N ALA A 27 10.06 -8.40 7.64
CA ALA A 27 8.90 -8.67 6.80
C ALA A 27 9.07 -7.94 5.46
N LEU A 28 9.11 -8.70 4.36
CA LEU A 28 9.32 -8.16 3.01
C LEU A 28 8.06 -8.30 2.16
N ILE A 29 7.80 -7.28 1.35
CA ILE A 29 6.72 -7.27 0.36
C ILE A 29 7.35 -7.14 -1.04
N ASP A 30 7.04 -8.10 -1.90
CA ASP A 30 7.34 -8.04 -3.32
C ASP A 30 6.36 -7.06 -4.00
N ILE A 31 6.88 -5.90 -4.42
CA ILE A 31 6.07 -4.81 -4.96
C ILE A 31 5.41 -5.19 -6.30
N PRO A 32 6.12 -5.75 -7.30
CA PRO A 32 5.48 -6.24 -8.53
C PRO A 32 4.34 -7.25 -8.28
N ARG A 33 4.55 -8.25 -7.41
CA ARG A 33 3.48 -9.22 -7.10
C ARG A 33 2.30 -8.57 -6.39
N MET A 34 2.57 -7.65 -5.46
CA MET A 34 1.51 -6.91 -4.78
C MET A 34 0.67 -6.12 -5.78
N GLN A 35 1.30 -5.39 -6.70
CA GLN A 35 0.61 -4.61 -7.73
C GLN A 35 -0.22 -5.50 -8.66
N HIS A 36 0.34 -6.62 -9.11
CA HIS A 36 -0.38 -7.61 -9.91
C HIS A 36 -1.64 -8.12 -9.20
N ASN A 37 -1.51 -8.52 -7.93
CA ASN A 37 -2.65 -9.01 -7.13
C ASN A 37 -3.74 -7.95 -6.97
N ILE A 38 -3.36 -6.69 -6.74
CA ILE A 38 -4.30 -5.57 -6.65
C ILE A 38 -5.05 -5.40 -7.97
N GLN A 39 -4.33 -5.37 -9.10
CA GLN A 39 -4.91 -5.18 -10.42
C GLN A 39 -5.86 -6.32 -10.79
N CYS A 40 -5.44 -7.57 -10.61
CA CYS A 40 -6.27 -8.74 -10.91
C CYS A 40 -7.58 -8.73 -10.12
N MET A 41 -7.52 -8.42 -8.82
CA MET A 41 -8.72 -8.37 -7.99
C MET A 41 -9.64 -7.23 -8.43
N GLN A 42 -9.08 -6.05 -8.70
CA GLN A 42 -9.86 -4.89 -9.14
C GLN A 42 -10.51 -5.12 -10.50
N GLN A 43 -9.78 -5.66 -11.47
CA GLN A 43 -10.31 -6.00 -12.80
C GLN A 43 -11.47 -6.98 -12.69
N ARG A 44 -11.34 -8.03 -11.86
CA ARG A 44 -12.42 -8.99 -11.63
C ARG A 44 -13.69 -8.32 -11.11
N MET A 45 -13.59 -7.38 -10.17
CA MET A 45 -14.75 -6.67 -9.62
C MET A 45 -15.36 -5.71 -10.65
N ASN A 46 -14.53 -5.07 -11.47
CA ASN A 46 -15.00 -4.27 -12.61
C ASN A 46 -15.80 -5.11 -13.60
N THR A 47 -15.31 -6.30 -13.97
CA THR A 47 -16.02 -7.23 -14.87
C THR A 47 -17.37 -7.67 -14.30
N LEU A 48 -17.46 -7.85 -12.98
CA LEU A 48 -18.72 -8.19 -12.31
C LEU A 48 -19.65 -6.98 -12.08
N GLY A 49 -19.22 -5.76 -12.41
CA GLY A 49 -20.01 -4.54 -12.22
C GLY A 49 -20.22 -4.14 -10.76
N VAL A 50 -19.34 -4.57 -9.84
CA VAL A 50 -19.46 -4.30 -8.40
C VAL A 50 -18.31 -3.44 -7.88
N ARG A 51 -18.57 -2.70 -6.79
CA ARG A 51 -17.55 -1.88 -6.12
C ARG A 51 -16.72 -2.72 -5.17
N LEU A 52 -15.40 -2.70 -5.33
CA LEU A 52 -14.47 -3.34 -4.42
C LEU A 52 -14.18 -2.44 -3.20
N ARG A 53 -14.29 -3.00 -1.99
CA ARG A 53 -13.87 -2.38 -0.71
C ARG A 53 -12.89 -3.30 0.02
N PRO A 54 -11.59 -3.24 -0.29
CA PRO A 54 -10.59 -4.13 0.29
C PRO A 54 -10.55 -4.04 1.81
N HIS A 55 -10.40 -5.18 2.48
CA HIS A 55 -10.21 -5.19 3.92
C HIS A 55 -8.73 -5.05 4.26
N ILE A 56 -8.36 -3.97 4.95
CA ILE A 56 -6.96 -3.58 5.16
C ILE A 56 -6.32 -4.19 6.40
N LYS A 57 -6.99 -5.13 7.09
CA LYS A 57 -6.45 -5.77 8.30
C LYS A 57 -5.14 -6.51 8.05
N THR A 58 -4.95 -6.99 6.83
CA THR A 58 -3.79 -7.78 6.43
C THR A 58 -2.55 -6.91 6.30
N SER A 59 -2.65 -5.80 5.57
CA SER A 59 -1.49 -4.94 5.31
C SER A 59 -1.27 -3.89 6.39
N LYS A 60 -2.34 -3.25 6.89
CA LYS A 60 -2.30 -2.09 7.80
C LYS A 60 -1.23 -1.06 7.40
N CYS A 61 -1.04 -0.87 6.09
CA CYS A 61 0.08 -0.15 5.51
C CYS A 61 -0.44 0.87 4.48
N LEU A 62 -0.19 2.16 4.72
CA LEU A 62 -0.74 3.25 3.92
C LEU A 62 -0.35 3.18 2.43
N PRO A 63 0.92 2.92 2.04
CA PRO A 63 1.29 2.71 0.64
C PRO A 63 0.47 1.62 -0.07
N VAL A 64 0.14 0.53 0.62
CA VAL A 64 -0.67 -0.56 0.05
C VAL A 64 -2.11 -0.10 -0.16
N ILE A 65 -2.67 0.65 0.81
CA ILE A 65 -4.01 1.24 0.70
C ILE A 65 -4.07 2.22 -0.48
N GLN A 66 -3.07 3.08 -0.61
CA GLN A 66 -2.97 4.02 -1.73
C GLN A 66 -2.91 3.30 -3.07
N ALA A 67 -2.13 2.22 -3.18
CA ALA A 67 -2.08 1.40 -4.39
C ALA A 67 -3.43 0.77 -4.73
N GLN A 68 -4.18 0.29 -3.73
CA GLN A 68 -5.54 -0.25 -3.92
C GLN A 68 -6.52 0.82 -4.40
N LEU A 69 -6.51 2.00 -3.78
CA LEU A 69 -7.35 3.13 -4.19
C LEU A 69 -7.01 3.60 -5.61
N ALA A 70 -5.72 3.71 -5.93
CA ALA A 70 -5.25 4.07 -7.27
C ALA A 70 -5.67 3.07 -8.35
N ALA A 71 -5.81 1.78 -8.01
CA ALA A 71 -6.32 0.78 -8.93
C ALA A 71 -7.82 0.92 -9.22
N GLY A 72 -8.59 1.57 -8.34
CA GLY A 72 -10.03 1.78 -8.47
C GLY A 72 -10.87 1.28 -7.30
N ALA A 73 -10.25 0.90 -6.17
CA ALA A 73 -10.99 0.51 -4.99
C ALA A 73 -11.85 1.67 -4.47
N SER A 74 -13.06 1.37 -4.03
CA SER A 74 -14.03 2.37 -3.62
C SER A 74 -14.13 2.48 -2.10
N GLY A 75 -13.04 2.96 -1.49
CA GLY A 75 -12.84 2.97 -0.05
C GLY A 75 -12.30 1.63 0.47
N VAL A 76 -12.27 1.48 1.80
CA VAL A 76 -11.70 0.30 2.48
C VAL A 76 -12.61 -0.19 3.61
N THR A 77 -12.31 -1.39 4.10
CA THR A 77 -12.94 -2.00 5.29
C THR A 77 -11.88 -2.22 6.37
N VAL A 78 -12.17 -1.81 7.59
CA VAL A 78 -11.27 -1.92 8.76
C VAL A 78 -11.86 -2.85 9.81
N SER A 79 -11.00 -3.40 10.69
CA SER A 79 -11.43 -4.27 11.80
C SER A 79 -11.38 -3.56 13.16
N THR A 80 -10.81 -2.37 13.25
CA THR A 80 -10.60 -1.62 14.49
C THR A 80 -10.65 -0.11 14.20
N LEU A 81 -11.07 0.68 15.20
CA LEU A 81 -11.09 2.15 15.15
C LEU A 81 -9.96 2.80 15.98
N LYS A 82 -9.24 1.99 16.76
CA LYS A 82 -8.23 2.44 17.70
C LYS A 82 -7.02 3.04 16.98
#